data_AF-A0A1G2E000-F1
#
_entry.id   AF-A0A1G2E000-F1
#
_cell.length_a   1.000
_cell.length_b   1.000
_cell.length_c   1.000
_cell.angle_alpha   90.00
_cell.angle_beta   90.00
_cell.angle_gamma   90.00
#
_symmetry.space_group_name_H-M   'P 1'
#
loop_
_entity.id
_entity.type
_entity.pdbx_description
1 polymer ?
#
loop_
_entity_poly.entity_id
_entity_poly.type
_entity_poly.pdbx_seq_one_letter_code
_entity_poly.pdbx_strand_id
1 'polypeptide(L)'
;VSSLNFALKSDDEQKAIIYQFQNFLNSLDFSIEIVLQSRILNITGYIDKLKEIERIQDNELMKIQTAEYRKFITELIGGRQILSKTFFLTVPFTLVEMPKFAGKKEIDFNDSHFQRAKSQLWQRMEFVAVGLRRCGLQCSPLNTLELIELFWSLHHPEESEVGYYPDIPPEIIK
;
A
#
# COMPACT_ATOMS: atom_id res chain seq x y z
N VAL A 1 -2.14 -1.80 3.67
CA VAL A 1 -2.99 -2.66 4.55
C VAL A 1 -3.99 -3.42 3.70
N SER A 2 -4.22 -4.70 3.96
CA SER A 2 -5.18 -5.52 3.20
C SER A 2 -6.63 -5.17 3.54
N SER A 3 -7.56 -5.62 2.69
CA SER A 3 -9.01 -5.50 2.94
C SER A 3 -9.58 -6.77 3.57
N LEU A 4 -10.71 -6.64 4.25
CA LEU A 4 -11.51 -7.74 4.78
C LEU A 4 -12.97 -7.56 4.34
N ASN A 5 -13.61 -8.64 3.87
CA ASN A 5 -15.03 -8.64 3.51
C ASN A 5 -15.93 -8.68 4.77
N PHE A 6 -15.88 -7.60 5.56
CA PHE A 6 -16.55 -7.51 6.87
C PHE A 6 -18.05 -7.80 6.79
N ALA A 7 -18.74 -7.28 5.77
CA ALA A 7 -20.19 -7.45 5.61
C ALA A 7 -20.64 -8.90 5.30
N LEU A 8 -19.71 -9.77 4.87
CA LEU A 8 -20.01 -11.19 4.60
C LEU A 8 -19.79 -12.09 5.82
N LYS A 9 -19.36 -11.52 6.94
CA LYS A 9 -19.11 -12.22 8.20
C LYS A 9 -20.39 -12.38 9.01
N SER A 10 -20.46 -13.40 9.86
CA SER A 10 -21.58 -13.56 10.79
C SER A 10 -21.59 -12.42 11.82
N ASP A 11 -22.73 -12.17 12.45
CA ASP A 11 -22.84 -11.09 13.46
C ASP A 11 -21.85 -11.25 14.62
N ASP A 12 -21.60 -12.50 15.03
CA ASP A 12 -20.64 -12.79 16.10
C ASP A 12 -19.20 -12.54 15.66
N GLU A 13 -18.84 -12.91 14.42
CA GLU A 13 -17.54 -12.59 13.84
C GLU A 13 -17.35 -11.07 13.70
N GLN A 14 -18.37 -10.36 13.21
CA GLN A 14 -18.34 -8.90 13.07
C GLN A 14 -18.12 -8.22 14.42
N LYS A 15 -18.86 -8.63 15.46
CA LYS A 15 -18.67 -8.12 16.83
C LYS A 15 -17.26 -8.43 17.34
N ALA A 16 -16.78 -9.65 17.15
CA ALA A 16 -15.43 -10.02 17.58
C ALA A 16 -14.36 -9.14 16.93
N ILE A 17 -14.46 -8.89 15.61
CA ILE A 17 -13.55 -7.99 14.89
C ILE A 17 -13.63 -6.56 15.44
N ILE A 18 -14.83 -6.03 15.68
CA ILE A 18 -15.03 -4.69 16.27
C ILE A 18 -14.37 -4.60 17.65
N TYR A 19 -14.58 -5.59 18.52
CA TYR A 19 -13.96 -5.61 19.85
C TYR A 19 -12.44 -5.68 19.76
N GLN A 20 -11.88 -6.46 18.83
CA GLN A 20 -10.43 -6.52 18.63
C GLN A 20 -9.87 -5.22 18.08
N PHE A 21 -10.60 -4.54 17.21
CA PHE A 21 -10.21 -3.22 16.71
C PHE A 21 -10.26 -2.17 17.83
N GLN A 22 -11.27 -2.20 18.70
CA GLN A 22 -11.33 -1.36 19.89
C GLN A 22 -10.14 -1.61 20.83
N ASN A 23 -9.82 -2.88 21.11
CA ASN A 23 -8.66 -3.24 21.93
C ASN A 23 -7.35 -2.74 21.31
N PHE A 24 -7.22 -2.84 19.99
CA PHE A 24 -6.07 -2.29 19.27
C PHE A 24 -5.97 -0.78 19.47
N LEU A 25 -7.05 -0.02 19.26
CA LEU A 25 -7.05 1.43 19.45
C LEU A 25 -6.70 1.82 20.90
N ASN A 26 -7.26 1.13 21.88
CA ASN A 26 -6.98 1.36 23.30
C ASN A 26 -5.53 1.01 23.69
N SER A 27 -4.84 0.20 22.89
CA SER A 27 -3.45 -0.20 23.16
C SER A 27 -2.40 0.76 22.59
N LEU A 28 -2.82 1.71 21.75
CA LEU A 28 -1.91 2.68 21.14
C LEU A 28 -1.49 3.74 22.15
N ASP A 29 -0.18 3.88 22.36
CA ASP A 29 0.45 4.94 23.15
C ASP A 29 1.00 6.10 22.28
N PHE A 30 0.78 6.04 20.97
CA PHE A 30 1.12 7.08 20.00
C PHE A 30 -0.01 7.26 18.97
N SER A 31 -0.02 8.42 18.32
CA SER A 31 -0.97 8.70 17.23
C SER A 31 -0.64 7.88 15.99
N ILE A 32 -1.65 7.44 15.24
CA ILE A 32 -1.51 6.85 13.92
C ILE A 32 -2.42 7.59 12.94
N GLU A 33 -2.05 7.61 11.67
CA GLU A 33 -2.86 8.21 10.62
C GLU A 33 -3.21 7.14 9.58
N ILE A 34 -4.49 7.03 9.25
CA ILE A 34 -4.99 6.15 8.20
C ILE A 34 -5.26 7.01 6.97
N VAL A 35 -4.51 6.77 5.90
CA VAL A 35 -4.68 7.46 4.62
C VAL A 35 -5.31 6.51 3.63
N LEU A 36 -6.43 6.93 3.02
CA LEU A 36 -7.10 6.19 1.96
C LEU A 36 -6.79 6.85 0.61
N GLN A 37 -6.16 6.09 -0.28
CA GLN A 37 -6.01 6.47 -1.68
C GLN A 37 -7.08 5.73 -2.50
N SER A 38 -7.88 6.49 -3.26
CA SER A 38 -8.89 5.93 -4.17
C SER A 38 -8.59 6.47 -5.56
N ARG A 39 -8.31 5.57 -6.52
CA ARG A 39 -7.92 5.92 -7.89
C ARG A 39 -8.63 5.06 -8.90
N ILE A 40 -8.74 5.54 -10.14
CA ILE A 40 -9.20 4.68 -11.25
C ILE A 40 -8.19 3.54 -11.44
N LEU A 41 -8.70 2.32 -11.65
CA LEU A 41 -7.89 1.14 -11.86
C LEU A 41 -7.14 1.26 -13.20
N ASN A 42 -5.83 1.46 -13.14
CA ASN A 42 -4.96 1.41 -14.30
C ASN A 42 -4.67 -0.05 -14.69
N ILE A 43 -5.19 -0.49 -15.83
CA ILE A 43 -4.98 -1.83 -16.41
C ILE A 43 -4.07 -1.84 -17.64
N THR A 44 -3.44 -0.70 -17.99
CA THR A 44 -2.66 -0.55 -19.22
C THR A 44 -1.57 -1.62 -19.33
N GLY A 45 -0.78 -1.81 -18.29
CA GLY A 45 0.27 -2.85 -18.27
C GLY A 45 -0.28 -4.28 -18.38
N TYR A 46 -1.48 -4.55 -17.87
CA TYR A 46 -2.12 -5.86 -18.03
C TYR A 46 -2.57 -6.09 -19.47
N ILE A 47 -3.17 -5.08 -20.12
CA ILE A 47 -3.57 -5.15 -21.53
C ILE A 47 -2.36 -5.35 -22.43
N ASP A 48 -1.25 -4.67 -22.15
CA ASP A 48 -0.03 -4.81 -22.96
C ASP A 48 0.64 -6.17 -22.75
N LYS A 49 0.57 -6.74 -21.54
CA LYS A 49 0.95 -8.15 -21.31
C LYS A 49 0.10 -9.12 -22.12
N LEU A 50 -1.22 -8.90 -22.21
CA LEU A 50 -2.10 -9.74 -23.04
C LEU A 50 -1.75 -9.62 -24.52
N LYS A 51 -1.41 -8.43 -25.02
CA LYS A 51 -0.93 -8.24 -26.40
C LYS A 51 0.37 -8.99 -26.66
N GLU A 52 1.29 -8.99 -25.69
CA GLU A 52 2.55 -9.70 -25.85
C GLU A 52 2.35 -11.22 -25.87
N ILE A 53 1.48 -11.74 -25.00
CA ILE A 53 1.08 -13.15 -25.03
C ILE A 53 0.43 -13.50 -26.37
N GLU A 54 -0.51 -12.67 -26.86
CA GLU A 54 -1.16 -12.82 -28.18
C GLU A 54 -0.12 -12.89 -29.32
N ARG A 55 0.98 -12.14 -29.22
CA ARG A 55 2.04 -12.09 -30.23
C ARG A 55 2.93 -13.34 -30.23
N ILE A 56 3.32 -13.82 -29.04
CA ILE A 56 4.24 -14.97 -28.88
C ILE A 56 3.52 -16.30 -29.14
N GLN A 57 2.19 -16.34 -29.06
CA GLN A 57 1.42 -17.57 -29.16
C GLN A 57 1.35 -18.12 -30.59
N ASP A 58 1.88 -19.34 -30.78
CA ASP A 58 1.89 -20.02 -32.09
C ASP A 58 0.54 -20.60 -32.50
N ASN A 59 -0.30 -20.95 -31.52
CA ASN A 59 -1.61 -21.56 -31.76
C ASN A 59 -2.65 -20.48 -32.11
N GLU A 60 -3.18 -20.54 -33.34
CA GLU A 60 -4.13 -19.57 -33.89
C GLU A 60 -5.43 -19.48 -33.08
N LEU A 61 -6.00 -20.61 -32.65
CA LEU A 61 -7.22 -20.61 -31.82
C LEU A 61 -6.99 -19.86 -30.51
N MET A 62 -5.83 -20.06 -29.89
CA MET A 62 -5.52 -19.39 -28.64
C MET A 62 -5.25 -17.91 -28.81
N LYS A 63 -4.65 -17.52 -29.94
CA LYS A 63 -4.47 -16.12 -30.30
C LYS A 63 -5.82 -15.39 -30.42
N ILE A 64 -6.79 -16.01 -31.10
CA ILE A 64 -8.16 -15.50 -31.21
C ILE A 64 -8.80 -15.39 -29.81
N GLN A 65 -8.69 -16.41 -28.96
CA GLN A 65 -9.24 -16.35 -27.61
C GLN A 65 -8.61 -15.24 -26.76
N THR A 66 -7.29 -15.05 -26.84
CA THR A 66 -6.59 -13.97 -26.13
C THR A 66 -7.04 -12.59 -26.62
N ALA A 67 -7.24 -12.41 -27.93
CA ALA A 67 -7.73 -11.17 -28.51
C ALA A 67 -9.17 -10.85 -28.05
N GLU A 68 -10.07 -11.85 -28.07
CA GLU A 68 -11.44 -11.71 -27.59
C GLU A 68 -11.48 -11.40 -26.08
N TYR A 69 -10.66 -12.09 -25.28
CA TYR A 69 -10.56 -11.82 -23.85
C TYR A 69 -10.05 -10.39 -23.58
N ARG A 70 -9.02 -9.94 -24.30
CA ARG A 70 -8.50 -8.58 -24.20
C ARG A 70 -9.58 -7.54 -24.53
N LYS A 71 -10.36 -7.78 -25.59
CA LYS A 71 -11.49 -6.92 -25.98
C LYS A 71 -12.56 -6.89 -24.90
N PHE A 72 -12.97 -8.05 -24.39
CA PHE A 72 -13.94 -8.18 -23.31
C PHE A 72 -13.52 -7.40 -22.06
N ILE A 73 -12.26 -7.54 -21.61
CA ILE A 73 -11.74 -6.80 -20.45
C ILE A 73 -11.73 -5.29 -20.70
N THR A 74 -11.36 -4.86 -21.90
CA THR A 74 -11.33 -3.44 -22.28
C THR A 74 -12.74 -2.85 -22.27
N GLU A 75 -13.74 -3.57 -22.78
CA GLU A 75 -15.14 -3.13 -22.79
C GLU A 75 -15.75 -3.14 -21.38
N LEU A 76 -15.45 -4.17 -20.58
CA LEU A 76 -15.92 -4.30 -19.20
C LEU A 76 -15.49 -3.09 -18.35
N ILE A 77 -14.26 -2.62 -18.55
CA ILE A 77 -13.68 -1.50 -17.82
C ILE A 77 -14.08 -0.16 -18.45
N GLY A 78 -14.18 -0.08 -19.78
CA GLY A 78 -14.64 1.13 -20.48
C GLY A 78 -16.07 1.54 -20.12
N GLY A 79 -16.93 0.58 -19.76
CA GLY A 79 -18.31 0.84 -19.37
C GLY A 79 -18.49 1.38 -17.93
N ARG A 80 -17.49 1.24 -17.05
CA ARG A 80 -17.56 1.69 -15.65
C ARG A 80 -16.17 2.07 -15.13
N GLN A 81 -16.03 3.25 -14.54
CA GLN A 81 -14.82 3.61 -13.79
C GLN A 81 -14.70 2.70 -12.56
N ILE A 82 -13.89 1.65 -12.67
CA ILE A 82 -13.56 0.77 -11.55
C ILE A 82 -12.54 1.50 -10.69
N LEU A 83 -12.89 1.76 -9.43
CA LEU A 83 -11.98 2.37 -8.46
C LEU A 83 -11.22 1.30 -7.70
N SER A 84 -9.91 1.47 -7.58
CA SER A 84 -9.07 0.74 -6.65
C SER A 84 -8.85 1.60 -5.40
N LYS A 85 -9.02 0.98 -4.23
CA LYS A 85 -8.81 1.62 -2.93
C LYS A 85 -7.65 0.97 -2.20
N THR A 86 -6.66 1.78 -1.83
CA THR A 86 -5.49 1.36 -1.07
C THR A 86 -5.44 2.10 0.25
N PHE A 87 -5.28 1.35 1.33
CA PHE A 87 -5.18 1.89 2.70
C PHE A 87 -3.73 1.90 3.13
N PHE A 88 -3.23 3.09 3.43
CA PHE A 88 -1.92 3.34 4.01
C PHE A 88 -2.06 3.69 5.48
N LEU A 89 -1.04 3.33 6.26
CA LEU A 89 -0.97 3.65 7.66
C LEU A 89 0.36 4.33 7.96
N THR A 90 0.28 5.56 8.44
CA THR A 90 1.45 6.35 8.79
C THR A 90 1.65 6.30 10.31
N VAL A 91 2.86 5.91 10.71
CA VAL A 91 3.29 5.90 12.12
C VAL A 91 4.23 7.09 12.31
N PRO A 92 3.79 8.17 12.97
CA PRO A 92 4.64 9.31 13.25
C PRO A 92 5.74 8.93 14.23
N PHE A 93 6.92 9.50 14.01
CA PHE A 93 8.05 9.39 14.91
C PHE A 93 8.73 10.74 15.03
N THR A 94 8.78 11.28 16.25
CA THR A 94 9.45 12.55 16.53
C THR A 94 10.61 12.33 17.49
N LEU A 95 11.74 13.01 17.25
CA LEU A 95 12.95 12.88 18.09
C LEU A 95 12.75 13.40 19.52
N VAL A 96 11.71 14.22 19.75
CA VAL A 96 11.33 14.76 21.07
C VAL A 96 10.85 13.66 22.03
N GLU A 97 10.39 12.52 21.51
CA GLU A 97 9.94 11.38 22.31
C GLU A 97 11.10 10.54 22.88
N MET A 98 12.34 10.90 22.56
CA MET A 98 13.50 10.38 23.28
C MET A 98 13.67 11.15 24.60
N PRO A 99 13.66 10.48 25.78
CA PRO A 99 13.63 11.14 27.10
C PRO A 99 14.85 12.02 27.42
N LYS A 100 15.85 12.11 26.54
CA LYS A 100 17.02 12.99 26.65
C LYS A 100 16.95 14.26 25.79
N PHE A 101 15.87 14.49 25.04
CA PHE A 101 15.78 15.55 24.02
C PHE A 101 14.97 16.79 24.42
N ALA A 102 14.48 16.89 25.66
CA ALA A 102 13.70 18.03 26.15
C ALA A 102 14.52 19.33 26.39
N GLY A 103 15.71 19.46 25.81
CA GLY A 103 16.49 20.70 25.94
C GLY A 103 17.91 20.62 25.40
N LYS A 104 18.07 20.84 24.09
CA LYS A 104 19.15 21.66 23.48
C LYS A 104 19.04 21.62 21.95
N LYS A 105 19.17 22.82 21.37
CA LYS A 105 19.37 23.07 19.94
C LYS A 105 20.71 22.48 19.52
N GLU A 106 20.75 21.91 18.32
CA GLU A 106 21.85 21.13 17.72
C GLU A 106 21.89 19.65 18.14
N ILE A 107 21.18 18.85 17.35
CA ILE A 107 21.24 17.39 17.37
C ILE A 107 22.49 17.02 16.59
N ASP A 108 23.52 16.51 17.27
CA ASP A 108 24.63 15.85 16.60
C ASP A 108 24.08 14.51 16.08
N PHE A 109 23.76 14.45 14.78
CA PHE A 109 23.24 13.25 14.12
C PHE A 109 24.36 12.21 14.01
N ASN A 110 24.67 11.56 15.13
CA ASN A 110 25.55 10.41 15.17
C ASN A 110 24.77 9.16 14.68
N ASP A 111 25.45 8.26 13.97
CA ASP A 111 24.89 6.99 13.48
C ASP A 111 24.21 6.19 14.59
N SER A 112 24.74 6.23 15.81
CA SER A 112 24.15 5.55 16.97
C SER A 112 22.74 6.05 17.32
N HIS A 113 22.51 7.37 17.20
CA HIS A 113 21.19 7.97 17.44
C HIS A 113 20.21 7.58 16.33
N PHE A 114 20.66 7.59 15.08
CA PHE A 114 19.85 7.17 13.94
C PHE A 114 19.42 5.70 14.06
N GLN A 115 20.35 4.78 14.37
CA GLN A 115 20.01 3.36 14.52
C GLN A 115 19.01 3.13 15.65
N ARG A 116 19.14 3.86 16.76
CA ARG A 116 18.19 3.80 17.87
C ARG A 116 16.81 4.29 17.47
N ALA A 117 16.73 5.44 16.81
CA ALA A 117 15.47 6.01 16.30
C ALA A 117 14.78 5.05 15.33
N LYS A 118 15.54 4.52 14.37
CA LYS A 118 15.08 3.51 13.40
C LYS A 118 14.53 2.28 14.13
N SER A 119 15.23 1.74 15.11
CA SER A 119 14.77 0.58 15.88
C SER A 119 13.47 0.86 16.63
N GLN A 120 13.29 2.06 17.20
CA GLN A 120 12.05 2.43 17.90
C GLN A 120 10.87 2.56 16.94
N LEU A 121 11.07 3.19 15.77
CA LEU A 121 10.05 3.28 14.73
C LEU A 121 9.63 1.87 14.26
N TRP A 122 10.60 0.98 14.01
CA TRP A 122 10.32 -0.41 13.64
C TRP A 122 9.50 -1.15 14.68
N GLN A 123 9.80 -0.97 15.97
CA GLN A 123 9.01 -1.57 17.05
C GLN A 123 7.56 -1.07 17.04
N ARG A 124 7.33 0.23 16.81
CA ARG A 124 5.97 0.78 16.68
C ARG A 124 5.25 0.23 15.46
N MET A 125 5.92 0.16 14.32
CA MET A 125 5.35 -0.41 13.10
C MET A 125 4.94 -1.87 13.31
N GLU A 126 5.78 -2.68 13.96
CA GLU A 126 5.47 -4.08 14.25
C GLU A 126 4.31 -4.21 15.25
N PHE A 127 4.30 -3.38 16.31
CA PHE A 127 3.20 -3.34 17.26
C PHE A 127 1.85 -3.12 16.56
N VAL A 128 1.82 -2.15 15.64
CA VAL A 128 0.63 -1.85 14.86
C VAL A 128 0.28 -2.98 13.90
N ALA A 129 1.26 -3.55 13.20
CA ALA A 129 1.05 -4.67 12.29
C ALA A 129 0.45 -5.89 13.01
N VAL A 130 0.93 -6.21 14.21
CA VAL A 130 0.41 -7.30 15.06
C VAL A 130 -1.01 -6.98 15.54
N GLY A 131 -1.27 -5.74 15.95
CA GLY A 131 -2.60 -5.29 16.37
C GLY A 131 -3.64 -5.43 15.25
N LEU A 132 -3.31 -4.97 14.05
CA LEU A 132 -4.18 -5.09 12.88
C LEU A 132 -4.33 -6.55 12.40
N ARG A 133 -3.29 -7.38 12.53
CA ARG A 133 -3.36 -8.83 12.24
C ARG A 133 -4.41 -9.54 13.08
N ARG A 134 -4.57 -9.16 14.34
CA ARG A 134 -5.64 -9.69 15.23
C ARG A 134 -7.04 -9.31 14.77
N CYS A 135 -7.18 -8.23 14.00
CA CYS A 135 -8.43 -7.81 13.36
C CYS A 135 -8.66 -8.50 12.01
N GLY A 136 -7.77 -9.42 11.59
CA GLY A 136 -7.82 -10.07 10.28
C GLY A 136 -7.25 -9.22 9.15
N LEU A 137 -6.53 -8.13 9.46
CA LEU A 137 -5.92 -7.24 8.47
C LEU A 137 -4.41 -7.49 8.37
N GLN A 138 -3.90 -7.66 7.16
CA GLN A 138 -2.46 -7.81 6.92
C GLN A 138 -1.83 -6.47 6.59
N CYS A 139 -0.67 -6.21 7.18
CA CYS A 139 0.10 -4.98 6.98
C CYS A 139 1.52 -5.36 6.60
N SER A 140 2.07 -4.63 5.64
CA SER A 140 3.46 -4.74 5.22
C SER A 140 4.06 -3.33 5.16
N PRO A 141 5.31 -3.13 5.61
CA PRO A 141 6.01 -1.87 5.41
C PRO A 141 6.25 -1.65 3.92
N LEU A 142 6.22 -0.39 3.48
CA LEU A 142 6.54 -0.03 2.09
C LEU A 142 8.05 -0.04 1.88
N ASN A 143 8.48 -0.64 0.78
CA ASN A 143 9.85 -0.59 0.31
C ASN A 143 10.15 0.77 -0.36
N THR A 144 11.43 1.06 -0.63
CA THR A 144 11.86 2.28 -1.32
C THR A 144 11.12 2.49 -2.65
N LEU A 145 10.98 1.42 -3.44
CA LEU A 145 10.26 1.45 -4.71
C LEU A 145 8.79 1.84 -4.53
N GLU A 146 8.09 1.18 -3.61
CA GLU A 146 6.67 1.41 -3.34
C GLU A 146 6.42 2.81 -2.75
N LEU A 147 7.37 3.34 -1.98
CA LEU A 147 7.34 4.72 -1.49
C LEU A 147 7.49 5.72 -2.64
N ILE A 148 8.42 5.49 -3.57
CA ILE A 148 8.59 6.36 -4.75
C ILE A 148 7.32 6.33 -5.60
N GLU A 149 6.77 5.16 -5.86
CA GLU A 149 5.49 5.02 -6.58
C GLU A 149 4.36 5.76 -5.87
N LEU A 150 4.26 5.63 -4.54
CA LEU A 150 3.27 6.34 -3.73
C LEU A 150 3.42 7.85 -3.88
N PHE A 151 4.61 8.40 -3.66
CA PHE A 151 4.84 9.84 -3.77
C PHE A 151 4.64 10.36 -5.19
N TRP A 152 5.11 9.61 -6.19
CA TRP A 152 4.90 9.96 -7.59
C TRP A 152 3.40 10.01 -7.93
N SER A 153 2.64 8.99 -7.50
CA SER A 153 1.19 8.94 -7.70
C SER A 153 0.44 10.06 -6.98
N LEU A 154 0.94 10.52 -5.83
CA LEU A 154 0.36 11.63 -5.08
C LEU A 154 0.54 12.97 -5.81
N HIS A 155 1.69 13.16 -6.48
CA HIS A 155 2.00 14.37 -7.23
C HIS A 155 1.46 14.38 -8.67
N HIS A 156 1.24 13.19 -9.27
CA HIS A 156 0.76 13.04 -10.65
C HIS A 156 -0.50 12.14 -10.71
N PRO A 157 -1.64 12.61 -10.17
CA PRO A 157 -2.85 11.79 -10.09
C PRO A 157 -3.35 11.36 -11.47
N GLU A 158 -3.40 12.27 -12.45
CA GLU A 158 -3.87 11.97 -13.80
C GLU A 158 -3.01 10.91 -14.50
N GLU A 159 -1.69 11.06 -14.47
CA GLU A 159 -0.74 10.11 -15.09
C GLU A 159 -0.72 8.76 -14.37
N SER A 160 -0.98 8.74 -13.06
CA SER A 160 -1.06 7.48 -12.31
C SER A 160 -2.28 6.64 -12.68
N GLU A 161 -3.36 7.29 -13.11
CA GLU A 161 -4.59 6.63 -13.58
C GLU A 161 -4.46 6.14 -15.02
N VAL A 162 -3.62 6.79 -15.83
CA VAL A 162 -3.37 6.44 -17.23
C VAL A 162 -1.88 6.42 -17.58
N GLY A 163 -1.32 5.22 -17.76
CA GLY A 163 0.03 5.06 -18.31
C GLY A 163 0.93 4.17 -17.47
N TYR A 164 2.23 4.42 -17.56
CA TYR A 164 3.27 3.67 -16.88
C TYR A 164 3.87 4.51 -15.76
N TYR A 165 4.27 3.84 -14.68
CA TYR A 165 5.11 4.49 -13.67
C TYR A 165 6.45 4.87 -14.30
N PRO A 166 7.08 5.97 -13.82
CA PRO A 166 8.36 6.42 -14.37
C PRO A 166 9.43 5.34 -14.18
N ASP A 167 10.37 5.26 -15.14
CA ASP A 167 11.54 4.41 -15.01
C ASP A 167 12.40 4.90 -13.85
N ILE A 168 12.52 4.09 -12.80
CA ILE A 168 13.28 4.44 -11.60
C ILE A 168 14.75 4.05 -11.82
N PRO A 169 15.70 4.98 -11.65
CA PRO A 169 17.12 4.68 -11.80
C PRO A 169 17.54 3.51 -10.89
N PRO A 170 18.33 2.55 -11.40
CA PRO A 170 18.75 1.36 -10.64
C PRO A 170 19.59 1.69 -9.40
N GLU A 171 20.12 2.92 -9.31
CA GLU A 171 20.85 3.45 -8.16
C GLU A 171 19.97 3.59 -6.91
N ILE A 172 18.67 3.83 -7.08
CA ILE A 172 17.70 4.03 -5.99
C ILE A 172 17.10 2.68 -5.52
N ILE A 173 17.27 1.62 -6.31
CA ILE A 173 16.72 0.29 -6.08
C ILE A 173 17.60 -0.53 -5.11
N LYS A 174 18.83 -0.07 -4.82
CA LYS A 174 19.80 -0.75 -3.93
C LYS A 174 19.59 -0.51 -2.44
#